data_AF-A0A5C3KLL5-F1
#
_entry.id   AF-A0A5C3KLL5-F1
#
_cell.length_a   1.000
_cell.length_b   1.000
_cell.length_c   1.000
_cell.angle_alpha   90.00
_cell.angle_beta   90.00
_cell.angle_gamma   90.00
#
_symmetry.space_group_name_H-M   'P 1'
#
loop_
_entity.id
_entity.type
_entity.pdbx_description
1 polymer ?
#
loop_
_entity_poly.entity_id
_entity_poly.type
_entity_poly.pdbx_seq_one_letter_code
_entity_poly.pdbx_strand_id
1 'polypeptide(L)'
;MSTPNRKQAASTTLFAIQPVIDPCMYYNNACQQLFGTPQPLSVFELAGNEWGAQAIINGGGLKVIIGQGQGSSKQAAKDWAAYWAYCYLRNNYPWANLQEITLS
;
A
#
# COMPACT_ATOMS: atom_id res chain seq x y z
N MET A 1 57.30 4.99 -0.22
CA MET A 1 57.00 6.42 -0.01
C MET A 1 55.74 6.75 -0.77
N SER A 2 54.71 7.22 -0.05
CA SER A 2 53.36 7.50 -0.55
C SER A 2 53.24 8.93 -1.08
N THR A 3 52.39 9.17 -2.08
CA THR A 3 51.75 10.47 -2.39
C THR A 3 50.62 10.25 -3.44
N PRO A 4 49.61 11.14 -3.57
CA PRO A 4 48.23 10.78 -3.22
C PRO A 4 47.18 11.07 -4.31
N ASN A 5 45.97 10.54 -4.06
CA ASN A 5 44.64 11.07 -4.40
C ASN A 5 44.38 11.74 -5.77
N ARG A 6 43.53 11.07 -6.55
CA ARG A 6 42.39 11.74 -7.20
C ARG A 6 41.20 10.77 -7.29
N LYS A 7 40.56 10.51 -6.14
CA LYS A 7 39.19 9.97 -6.18
C LYS A 7 38.30 11.06 -6.76
N GLN A 8 37.83 10.82 -7.98
CA GLN A 8 36.74 11.56 -8.59
C GLN A 8 35.57 11.55 -7.60
N ALA A 9 35.12 12.73 -7.19
CA ALA A 9 33.87 12.88 -6.48
C ALA A 9 32.75 12.51 -7.46
N ALA A 10 32.30 11.25 -7.41
CA ALA A 10 31.02 10.89 -7.98
C ALA A 10 29.97 11.66 -7.18
N SER A 11 29.39 12.68 -7.80
CA SER A 11 28.17 13.33 -7.31
C SER A 11 27.11 12.24 -7.21
N THR A 12 26.93 11.67 -6.02
CA THR A 12 25.86 10.74 -5.75
C THR A 12 24.59 11.59 -5.67
N THR A 13 23.93 11.75 -6.82
CA THR A 13 22.55 12.22 -6.86
C THR A 13 21.77 11.32 -5.91
N LEU A 14 21.35 11.89 -4.79
CA LEU A 14 20.52 11.24 -3.78
C LEU A 14 19.14 11.03 -4.41
N PHE A 15 19.01 10.04 -5.29
CA PHE A 15 17.71 9.46 -5.58
C PHE A 15 17.28 8.82 -4.27
N ALA A 16 16.40 9.51 -3.54
CA ALA A 16 15.65 8.89 -2.48
C ALA A 16 15.05 7.62 -3.08
N ILE A 17 15.59 6.47 -2.70
CA ILE A 17 15.00 5.17 -3.02
C ILE A 17 13.68 5.21 -2.27
N GLN A 18 12.60 5.60 -2.96
CA GLN A 18 11.27 5.40 -2.39
C GLN A 18 11.19 3.90 -2.16
N PRO A 19 11.01 3.44 -0.90
CA PRO A 19 10.88 2.01 -0.66
C PRO A 19 9.74 1.51 -1.55
N VAL A 20 9.94 0.38 -2.22
CA VAL A 20 8.84 -0.28 -2.96
C VAL A 20 7.70 -0.44 -1.96
N ILE A 21 6.65 0.37 -2.14
CA ILE A 21 5.53 0.43 -1.22
C ILE A 21 4.66 -0.78 -1.55
N ASP A 22 4.47 -1.66 -0.57
CA ASP A 22 3.48 -2.74 -0.63
C ASP A 22 2.17 -2.22 -0.01
N PRO A 23 1.17 -1.80 -0.81
CA PRO A 23 -0.05 -1.20 -0.26
C PRO A 23 -0.83 -2.19 0.61
N CYS A 24 -0.73 -3.50 0.33
CA CYS A 24 -1.36 -4.54 1.13
C CYS A 24 -0.76 -4.58 2.54
N MET A 25 0.56 -4.49 2.68
CA MET A 25 1.22 -4.42 3.97
C MET A 25 0.83 -3.17 4.76
N TYR A 26 0.82 -2.00 4.12
CA TYR A 26 0.42 -0.73 4.76
C TYR A 26 -1.05 -0.78 5.22
N TYR A 27 -1.94 -1.29 4.39
CA TYR A 27 -3.34 -1.51 4.74
C TYR A 27 -3.52 -2.45 5.93
N ASN A 28 -2.83 -3.59 5.94
CA ASN A 28 -2.90 -4.55 7.04
C ASN A 28 -2.40 -3.95 8.35
N ASN A 29 -1.28 -3.22 8.32
CA ASN A 29 -0.74 -2.54 9.49
C ASN A 29 -1.68 -1.45 10.01
N ALA A 30 -2.30 -0.66 9.12
CA ALA A 30 -3.31 0.32 9.51
C ALA A 30 -4.53 -0.35 10.17
N CYS A 31 -5.00 -1.47 9.62
CA CYS A 31 -6.10 -2.23 10.22
C CYS A 31 -5.74 -2.81 11.59
N GLN A 32 -4.53 -3.34 11.73
CA GLN A 32 -4.02 -3.82 13.01
C GLN A 32 -3.98 -2.70 14.06
N GLN A 33 -3.56 -1.50 13.67
CA GLN A 33 -3.50 -0.33 14.57
C GLN A 33 -4.89 0.18 14.95
N LEU A 34 -5.82 0.26 13.99
CA LEU A 34 -7.16 0.85 14.19
C LEU A 34 -8.17 -0.10 14.82
N PHE A 35 -8.10 -1.38 14.45
CA PHE A 35 -9.12 -2.38 14.77
C PHE A 35 -8.57 -3.56 15.58
N GLY A 36 -7.27 -3.60 15.87
CA GLY A 36 -6.62 -4.68 16.61
C GLY A 36 -6.47 -5.98 15.82
N THR A 37 -6.85 -6.00 14.54
CA THR A 37 -6.75 -7.18 13.68
C THR A 37 -6.59 -6.77 12.21
N PRO A 38 -5.81 -7.51 11.40
CA PRO A 38 -5.75 -7.28 9.96
C PRO A 38 -7.12 -7.59 9.33
N GLN A 39 -7.46 -6.87 8.27
CA GLN A 39 -8.73 -7.04 7.58
C GLN A 39 -8.50 -7.68 6.20
N PRO A 40 -9.32 -8.66 5.78
CA PRO A 40 -9.08 -9.39 4.56
C PRO A 40 -9.36 -8.54 3.31
N LEU A 41 -8.61 -8.83 2.24
CA LEU A 41 -8.91 -8.42 0.87
C LEU A 41 -9.59 -9.59 0.16
N SER A 42 -10.80 -9.38 -0.35
CA SER A 42 -11.49 -10.34 -1.22
C SER A 42 -11.01 -10.15 -2.65
N VAL A 43 -10.68 -11.22 -3.37
CA VAL A 43 -10.25 -11.18 -4.77
C VAL A 43 -11.13 -12.11 -5.59
N PHE A 44 -11.54 -11.64 -6.76
CA PHE A 44 -12.43 -12.36 -7.66
C PHE A 44 -12.02 -12.14 -9.11
N GLU A 45 -12.40 -13.09 -9.96
CA GLU A 45 -12.20 -13.00 -11.42
C GLU A 45 -13.25 -12.06 -12.02
N LEU A 46 -12.80 -11.22 -12.94
CA LEU A 46 -13.65 -10.44 -13.84
C LEU A 46 -13.61 -11.08 -15.24
N ALA A 47 -14.54 -10.70 -16.10
CA ALA A 47 -14.52 -11.15 -17.49
C ALA A 47 -13.24 -10.68 -18.21
N GLY A 48 -12.76 -11.44 -19.19
CA GLY A 48 -11.66 -10.98 -20.06
C GLY A 48 -10.25 -11.07 -19.47
N ASN A 49 -9.99 -12.02 -18.55
CA ASN A 49 -8.70 -12.20 -17.85
C ASN A 49 -8.32 -11.05 -16.91
N GLU A 50 -9.31 -10.29 -16.46
CA GLU A 50 -9.13 -9.24 -15.47
C GLU A 50 -9.42 -9.75 -14.06
N TRP A 51 -8.84 -9.08 -13.06
CA TRP A 51 -9.02 -9.39 -11.66
C TRP A 51 -9.61 -8.21 -10.93
N GLY A 52 -10.56 -8.47 -10.04
CA GLY A 52 -11.10 -7.51 -9.10
C GLY A 52 -10.69 -7.83 -7.67
N ALA A 53 -10.54 -6.81 -6.84
CA ALA A 53 -10.34 -6.97 -5.40
C ALA A 53 -11.12 -5.92 -4.61
N GLN A 54 -11.49 -6.28 -3.38
CA GLN A 54 -12.23 -5.44 -2.44
C GLN A 54 -11.64 -5.56 -1.04
N ALA A 55 -11.37 -4.42 -0.40
CA ALA A 55 -11.00 -4.32 0.99
C ALA A 55 -12.24 -4.12 1.85
N ILE A 56 -12.44 -4.98 2.85
CA ILE A 56 -13.64 -5.00 3.67
C ILE A 56 -13.24 -4.86 5.14
N ILE A 57 -13.89 -3.96 5.87
CA ILE A 57 -13.74 -3.82 7.33
C ILE A 57 -15.05 -4.18 8.04
N ASN A 58 -14.94 -4.71 9.25
CA ASN A 58 -16.10 -4.92 10.14
C ASN A 58 -16.31 -3.67 11.01
N GLY A 59 -17.25 -2.81 10.62
CA GLY A 59 -17.67 -1.65 11.42
C GLY A 59 -18.98 -1.95 12.14
N GLY A 60 -18.93 -2.17 13.46
CA GLY A 60 -20.15 -2.31 14.29
C GLY A 60 -21.06 -3.47 13.92
N GLY A 61 -20.50 -4.58 13.42
CA GLY A 61 -21.26 -5.77 12.99
C GLY A 61 -21.67 -5.76 11.51
N LEU A 62 -21.42 -4.66 10.78
CA LEU A 62 -21.63 -4.56 9.34
C LEU A 62 -20.29 -4.64 8.60
N LYS A 63 -20.27 -5.42 7.50
CA LYS A 63 -19.15 -5.47 6.56
C LYS A 63 -19.26 -4.30 5.59
N VAL A 64 -18.26 -3.42 5.59
CA VAL A 64 -18.20 -2.25 4.73
C VAL A 64 -17.03 -2.37 3.77
N ILE A 65 -17.29 -2.20 2.48
CA ILE A 65 -16.24 -2.12 1.46
C ILE A 65 -15.66 -0.71 1.51
N ILE A 66 -14.36 -0.60 1.74
CA ILE A 66 -13.66 0.70 1.88
C ILE A 66 -12.59 0.94 0.81
N GLY A 67 -12.33 -0.06 -0.03
CA GLY A 67 -11.42 0.04 -1.15
C GLY A 67 -11.75 -1.01 -2.20
N GLN A 68 -11.63 -0.63 -3.48
CA GLN A 68 -11.84 -1.52 -4.61
C GLN A 68 -10.73 -1.31 -5.63
N GLY A 69 -10.29 -2.39 -6.26
CA GLY A 69 -9.22 -2.37 -7.23
C GLY A 69 -9.47 -3.34 -8.36
N GLN A 70 -8.93 -3.02 -9.53
CA GLN A 70 -8.92 -3.91 -10.69
C GLN A 70 -7.52 -3.97 -11.27
N GLY A 71 -7.17 -5.07 -11.93
CA GLY A 71 -5.89 -5.21 -12.58
C GLY A 71 -5.78 -6.43 -13.46
N SER A 72 -4.72 -6.49 -14.25
CA SER A 72 -4.38 -7.62 -15.13
C SER A 72 -3.88 -8.86 -14.36
N SER A 73 -3.70 -8.75 -13.04
CA SER A 73 -3.32 -9.85 -12.16
C SER A 73 -3.99 -9.73 -10.79
N LYS A 74 -4.10 -10.85 -10.06
CA LYS A 74 -4.57 -10.89 -8.68
C LYS A 74 -3.85 -9.88 -7.78
N GLN A 75 -2.53 -9.78 -7.93
CA GLN A 75 -1.71 -8.90 -7.10
C GLN A 75 -1.98 -7.43 -7.42
N ALA A 76 -2.02 -7.06 -8.70
CA ALA A 76 -2.35 -5.69 -9.12
C ALA A 76 -3.73 -5.25 -8.61
N ALA A 77 -4.74 -6.11 -8.70
CA ALA A 77 -6.07 -5.82 -8.18
C ALA A 77 -6.04 -5.59 -6.65
N LYS A 78 -5.31 -6.43 -5.91
CA LYS A 78 -5.14 -6.29 -4.45
C LYS A 78 -4.44 -4.99 -4.08
N ASP A 79 -3.36 -4.64 -4.77
CA ASP A 79 -2.57 -3.44 -4.47
C ASP A 79 -3.42 -2.18 -4.64
N TRP A 80 -4.23 -2.11 -5.71
CA TRP A 80 -5.21 -1.04 -5.89
C TRP A 80 -6.27 -1.01 -4.80
N ALA A 81 -6.87 -2.16 -4.48
CA ALA A 81 -7.90 -2.22 -3.43
C ALA A 81 -7.34 -1.81 -2.06
N ALA A 82 -6.13 -2.25 -1.73
CA ALA A 82 -5.45 -1.94 -0.48
C ALA A 82 -5.03 -0.47 -0.41
N TYR A 83 -4.55 0.11 -1.51
CA TYR A 83 -4.24 1.53 -1.58
C TYR A 83 -5.45 2.40 -1.29
N TRP A 84 -6.57 2.18 -1.99
CA TRP A 84 -7.79 2.95 -1.78
C TRP A 84 -8.34 2.78 -0.36
N ALA A 85 -8.28 1.57 0.17
CA ALA A 85 -8.67 1.28 1.55
C ALA A 85 -7.79 2.01 2.56
N TYR A 86 -6.48 2.03 2.33
CA TYR A 86 -5.54 2.73 3.19
C TYR A 86 -5.77 4.25 3.16
N CYS A 87 -5.98 4.83 1.98
CA CYS A 87 -6.36 6.24 1.83
C CYS A 87 -7.68 6.54 2.57
N TYR A 88 -8.67 5.66 2.48
CA TYR A 88 -9.92 5.77 3.23
C TYR A 88 -9.65 5.78 4.74
N LEU A 89 -8.85 4.85 5.26
CA LEU A 89 -8.51 4.77 6.69
C LEU A 89 -7.77 6.03 7.15
N ARG A 90 -6.79 6.52 6.37
CA ARG A 90 -6.04 7.75 6.68
C ARG A 90 -6.97 8.97 6.79
N ASN A 91 -7.95 9.08 5.89
CA ASN A 91 -8.90 10.19 5.88
C ASN A 91 -9.94 10.11 7.01
N ASN A 92 -10.40 8.90 7.36
CA ASN A 92 -11.45 8.71 8.38
C ASN A 92 -10.88 8.63 9.80
N TYR A 93 -9.61 8.27 9.96
CA TYR A 93 -8.93 8.15 11.26
C TYR A 93 -7.65 9.00 11.31
N PRO A 94 -7.76 10.34 11.16
CA PRO A 94 -6.58 11.22 11.11
C PRO A 94 -5.74 11.18 12.39
N TRP A 95 -6.37 10.90 13.53
CA TRP A 95 -5.70 10.75 14.83
C TRP A 95 -4.74 9.55 14.88
N ALA A 96 -4.86 8.58 13.97
CA ALA A 96 -3.97 7.44 13.89
C ALA A 96 -2.63 7.76 13.19
N ASN A 97 -2.50 8.94 12.59
CA ASN A 97 -1.27 9.42 11.93
C ASN A 97 -0.68 8.42 10.92
N LEU A 98 -1.54 7.81 10.10
CA LEU A 98 -1.11 6.89 9.04
C LEU A 98 -0.27 7.63 7.99
N GLN A 99 0.82 6.99 7.56
CA GLN A 99 1.75 7.52 6.56
C GLN A 99 1.08 7.81 5.21
N GLU A 100 1.72 8.61 4.37
CA GLU A 100 1.31 8.73 2.98
C GLU A 100 1.97 7.64 2.16
N ILE A 101 1.20 7.05 1.23
CA ILE A 101 1.72 6.05 0.31
C ILE A 101 1.35 6.43 -1.13
N THR A 102 2.17 6.02 -2.09
CA THR A 102 1.92 6.14 -3.52
C THR A 102 2.07 4.78 -4.18
N LEU A 103 1.13 4.42 -5.04
CA LEU A 103 1.29 3.27 -5.92
C LEU A 103 2.30 3.60 -7.03
N SER A 104 3.27 2.72 -7.23
CA SER A 104 4.25 2.78 -8.33
C SER A 104 3.74 2.09 -9.59
#